data_AF-A0A7Y5HCL8-F1
#
_entry.id   AF-A0A7Y5HCL8-F1
#
_cell.length_a   1.000
_cell.length_b   1.000
_cell.length_c   1.000
_cell.angle_alpha   90.00
_cell.angle_beta   90.00
_cell.angle_gamma   90.00
#
_symmetry.space_group_name_H-M   'P 1'
#
loop_
_entity.id
_entity.type
_entity.pdbx_description
1 polymer ?
#
loop_
_entity_poly.entity_id
_entity_poly.type
_entity_poly.pdbx_seq_one_letter_code
_entity_poly.pdbx_strand_id
1 'polypeptide(L)'
;MRTALTPFLALVCSVSASAQDAVPKPSDKEAEAVIRDLRAALEKGTDVEKRDALVACIDCPHPKVAAAIAPVLVTGTAELRIGASQVLGRMPGLAEAAQALHAALKPNEKDEKTLQAMFAGIARVGHLSSVAVLRAWIDDRLDLRDSDEVPGVGYAFDALGYLKWKASVEAILDLVNKKKVSGEHAGSGGGYKQKVAKRAEAALVRLTGQEPFNDLELWKDWWKKHARDFNEDMTAREK
;
A
#
# COMPACT_ATOMS: atom_id res chain seq x y z
N MET A 1 -26.36 -28.36 -68.48
CA MET A 1 -25.92 -28.82 -67.15
C MET A 1 -25.09 -27.69 -66.55
N ARG A 2 -25.65 -26.73 -65.80
CA ARG A 2 -26.04 -26.77 -64.37
C ARG A 2 -25.00 -27.45 -63.47
N THR A 3 -24.14 -26.64 -62.86
CA THR A 3 -23.80 -26.71 -61.42
C THR A 3 -23.27 -25.35 -60.97
N ALA A 4 -24.05 -24.71 -60.10
CA ALA A 4 -23.68 -23.53 -59.33
C ALA A 4 -22.91 -23.97 -58.07
N LEU A 5 -21.96 -23.16 -57.62
CA LEU A 5 -21.36 -23.29 -56.29
C LEU A 5 -21.23 -21.91 -55.65
N THR A 6 -22.01 -21.75 -54.59
CA THR A 6 -22.27 -20.57 -53.77
C THR A 6 -21.07 -20.23 -52.88
N PRO A 7 -20.65 -18.96 -52.73
CA PRO A 7 -19.71 -18.59 -51.68
C PRO A 7 -20.45 -18.47 -50.34
N PHE A 8 -20.01 -19.25 -49.35
CA PHE A 8 -20.41 -19.10 -47.95
C PHE A 8 -19.67 -17.90 -47.36
N LEU A 9 -20.39 -16.78 -47.19
CA LEU A 9 -19.91 -15.62 -46.44
C LEU A 9 -20.10 -15.92 -44.95
N ALA A 10 -19.06 -16.44 -44.28
CA ALA A 10 -19.04 -16.57 -42.83
C ALA A 10 -18.57 -15.24 -42.22
N LEU A 11 -19.51 -14.32 -42.01
CA LEU A 11 -19.30 -13.12 -41.20
C LEU A 11 -19.26 -13.56 -39.72
N VAL A 12 -18.06 -13.82 -39.21
CA VAL A 12 -17.85 -14.03 -37.77
C VAL A 12 -17.88 -12.66 -37.08
N CYS A 13 -19.02 -12.33 -36.49
CA CYS A 13 -19.16 -11.21 -35.58
C CYS A 13 -18.40 -11.50 -34.28
N SER A 14 -17.10 -11.21 -34.26
CA SER A 14 -16.33 -11.13 -33.01
C SER A 14 -16.56 -9.76 -32.37
N VAL A 15 -17.70 -9.58 -31.70
CA VAL A 15 -17.88 -8.48 -30.75
C VAL A 15 -17.07 -8.84 -29.50
N SER A 16 -15.81 -8.43 -29.48
CA SER A 16 -15.01 -8.39 -28.27
C SER A 16 -15.47 -7.21 -27.42
N ALA A 17 -16.62 -7.36 -26.76
CA ALA A 17 -17.02 -6.45 -25.68
C ALA A 17 -16.18 -6.80 -24.43
N SER A 18 -14.96 -6.29 -24.36
CA SER A 18 -14.23 -6.20 -23.08
C SER A 18 -14.73 -4.98 -22.31
N ALA A 19 -16.04 -4.92 -22.04
CA ALA A 19 -16.53 -4.14 -20.93
C ALA A 19 -16.21 -4.97 -19.69
N GLN A 20 -15.07 -4.68 -19.05
CA GLN A 20 -14.92 -5.02 -17.65
C GLN A 20 -16.10 -4.33 -16.95
N ASP A 21 -17.12 -5.11 -16.58
CA ASP A 21 -18.22 -4.65 -15.75
C ASP A 21 -17.61 -4.06 -14.47
N ALA A 22 -17.38 -2.76 -14.48
CA ALA A 22 -16.95 -2.01 -13.33
C ALA A 22 -18.07 -2.16 -12.32
N VAL A 23 -17.84 -2.95 -11.27
CA VAL A 23 -18.77 -3.12 -10.15
C VAL A 23 -19.25 -1.71 -9.77
N PRO A 24 -20.57 -1.45 -9.81
CA PRO A 24 -21.08 -0.10 -9.59
C PRO A 24 -20.61 0.38 -8.22
N LYS A 25 -20.07 1.60 -8.19
CA LYS A 25 -19.61 2.22 -6.94
C LYS A 25 -20.81 2.32 -5.99
N PRO A 26 -20.64 2.00 -4.68
CA PRO A 26 -21.71 2.16 -3.71
C PRO A 26 -22.26 3.58 -3.71
N SER A 27 -23.57 3.71 -3.58
CA SER A 27 -24.26 4.99 -3.45
C SER A 27 -24.10 5.58 -2.04
N ASP A 28 -24.32 6.88 -1.93
CA ASP A 28 -24.35 7.59 -0.64
C ASP A 28 -25.35 6.97 0.35
N LYS A 29 -26.51 6.52 -0.14
CA LYS A 29 -27.55 5.92 0.69
C LYS A 29 -27.13 4.56 1.24
N GLU A 30 -26.46 3.74 0.43
CA GLU A 30 -25.89 2.46 0.88
C GLU A 30 -24.78 2.71 1.92
N ALA A 31 -23.90 3.68 1.66
CA ALA A 31 -22.86 4.07 2.60
C ALA A 31 -23.45 4.55 3.94
N GLU A 32 -24.50 5.36 3.92
CA GLU A 32 -25.17 5.83 5.15
C GLU A 32 -25.82 4.71 5.95
N ALA A 33 -26.40 3.70 5.28
CA ALA A 33 -26.92 2.51 5.95
C ALA A 33 -25.80 1.72 6.65
N VAL A 34 -24.70 1.45 5.94
CA VAL A 34 -23.54 0.75 6.51
C VAL A 34 -22.93 1.52 7.68
N ILE A 35 -22.81 2.85 7.57
CA ILE A 35 -22.28 3.70 8.64
C ILE A 35 -23.17 3.67 9.88
N ARG A 36 -24.50 3.69 9.70
CA ARG A 36 -25.44 3.58 10.82
C ARG A 36 -25.26 2.26 11.56
N ASP A 37 -25.16 1.17 10.82
CA ASP A 37 -25.05 -0.17 11.40
C ASP A 37 -23.67 -0.36 12.09
N LEU A 38 -22.59 0.16 11.49
CA LEU A 38 -21.27 0.25 12.11
C LEU A 38 -21.32 1.02 13.44
N ARG A 39 -21.93 2.21 13.46
CA ARG A 39 -22.02 3.04 14.67
C ARG A 39 -22.81 2.35 15.78
N ALA A 40 -23.93 1.72 15.45
CA ALA A 40 -24.73 0.98 16.41
C ALA A 40 -23.93 -0.15 17.07
N ALA A 41 -23.16 -0.91 16.27
CA ALA A 41 -22.30 -1.97 16.78
C ALA A 41 -21.14 -1.43 17.63
N LEU A 42 -20.49 -0.33 17.21
CA LEU A 42 -19.39 0.28 17.97
C LEU A 42 -19.84 0.83 19.33
N GLU A 43 -21.08 1.33 19.45
CA GLU A 43 -21.61 1.88 20.69
C GLU A 43 -22.04 0.79 21.69
N LYS A 44 -22.75 -0.24 21.22
CA LYS A 44 -23.46 -1.19 22.11
C LYS A 44 -23.06 -2.64 21.95
N GLY A 45 -22.31 -2.97 20.90
CA GLY A 45 -21.93 -4.33 20.58
C GLY A 45 -20.81 -4.88 21.48
N THR A 46 -20.74 -6.20 21.52
CA THR A 46 -19.59 -6.98 21.95
C THR A 46 -18.41 -6.79 20.99
N ASP A 47 -17.20 -7.16 21.40
CA ASP A 47 -16.01 -7.07 20.54
C ASP A 47 -16.10 -7.98 19.29
N VAL A 48 -16.93 -9.02 19.32
CA VAL A 48 -17.26 -9.83 18.14
C VAL A 48 -18.13 -9.01 17.19
N GLU A 49 -19.26 -8.48 17.67
CA GLU A 49 -20.19 -7.68 16.85
C GLU A 49 -19.54 -6.43 16.26
N LYS A 50 -18.64 -5.77 17.01
CA LYS A 50 -17.86 -4.64 16.51
C LYS A 50 -16.95 -5.04 15.34
N ARG A 51 -16.28 -6.20 15.43
CA ARG A 51 -15.43 -6.72 14.36
C ARG A 51 -16.25 -7.13 13.15
N ASP A 52 -17.38 -7.78 13.35
CA ASP A 52 -18.28 -8.19 12.26
C ASP A 52 -18.84 -6.96 11.53
N ALA A 53 -19.21 -5.91 12.25
CA ALA A 53 -19.65 -4.65 11.66
C ALA A 53 -18.53 -3.94 10.87
N LEU A 54 -17.28 -3.98 11.35
CA LEU A 54 -16.13 -3.50 10.59
C LEU A 54 -15.94 -4.31 9.30
N VAL A 55 -16.03 -5.65 9.36
CA VAL A 55 -15.88 -6.53 8.20
C VAL A 55 -16.97 -6.25 7.16
N ALA A 56 -18.22 -6.01 7.57
CA ALA A 56 -19.32 -5.66 6.66
C ALA A 56 -19.05 -4.36 5.85
N CYS A 57 -18.18 -3.48 6.35
CA CYS A 57 -17.82 -2.26 5.62
C CYS A 57 -16.96 -2.53 4.37
N ILE A 58 -16.38 -3.73 4.22
CA ILE A 58 -15.59 -4.12 3.04
C ILE A 58 -16.44 -4.07 1.77
N ASP A 59 -17.72 -4.44 1.88
CA ASP A 59 -18.64 -4.52 0.74
C ASP A 59 -19.17 -3.14 0.31
N CYS A 60 -18.76 -2.07 1.00
CA CYS A 60 -19.13 -0.70 0.70
C CYS A 60 -17.91 0.24 0.68
N PRO A 61 -16.98 0.08 -0.30
CA PRO A 61 -15.81 0.96 -0.42
C PRO A 61 -16.24 2.37 -0.83
N HIS A 62 -16.43 3.25 0.16
CA HIS A 62 -16.94 4.61 -0.01
C HIS A 62 -16.22 5.61 0.91
N PRO A 63 -15.92 6.85 0.47
CA PRO A 63 -15.27 7.89 1.29
C PRO A 63 -15.88 8.07 2.69
N LYS A 64 -17.21 8.14 2.77
CA LYS A 64 -17.94 8.29 4.06
C LYS A 64 -17.74 7.10 5.00
N VAL A 65 -17.64 5.88 4.45
CA VAL A 65 -17.42 4.65 5.24
C VAL A 65 -15.99 4.64 5.78
N ALA A 66 -15.00 4.96 4.94
CA ALA A 66 -13.61 5.10 5.38
C ALA A 66 -13.46 6.16 6.50
N ALA A 67 -14.12 7.31 6.35
CA ALA A 67 -14.15 8.35 7.37
C ALA A 67 -14.82 7.91 8.67
N ALA A 68 -15.86 7.07 8.60
CA ALA A 68 -16.53 6.52 9.78
C ALA A 68 -15.68 5.47 10.52
N ILE A 69 -14.79 4.75 9.82
CA ILE A 69 -13.86 3.78 10.42
C ILE A 69 -12.66 4.48 11.06
N ALA A 70 -12.22 5.63 10.54
CA ALA A 70 -11.00 6.32 10.98
C ALA A 70 -10.86 6.50 12.51
N PRO A 71 -11.90 6.89 13.27
CA PRO A 71 -11.79 7.01 14.73
C PRO A 71 -11.42 5.69 15.43
N VAL A 72 -11.87 4.55 14.90
CA VAL A 72 -11.60 3.22 15.47
C VAL A 72 -10.11 2.90 15.47
N LEU A 73 -9.33 3.44 14.52
CA LEU A 73 -7.87 3.29 14.45
C LEU A 73 -7.13 3.97 15.62
N VAL A 74 -7.80 4.85 16.37
CA VAL A 74 -7.20 5.62 17.47
C VAL A 74 -7.83 5.23 18.80
N THR A 75 -9.15 5.13 18.86
CA THR A 75 -9.89 4.93 20.12
C THR A 75 -10.28 3.48 20.39
N GLY A 76 -10.22 2.60 19.39
CA GLY A 76 -10.53 1.18 19.54
C GLY A 76 -9.48 0.41 20.35
N THR A 77 -9.82 -0.81 20.78
CA THR A 77 -8.85 -1.78 21.32
C THR A 77 -7.83 -2.18 20.24
N ALA A 78 -6.72 -2.82 20.61
CA ALA A 78 -5.69 -3.24 19.64
C ALA A 78 -6.29 -4.13 18.53
N GLU A 79 -7.18 -5.03 18.89
CA GLU A 79 -7.89 -5.92 17.97
C GLU A 79 -8.79 -5.15 17.01
N LEU A 80 -9.52 -4.13 17.51
CA LEU A 80 -10.36 -3.28 16.66
C LEU A 80 -9.53 -2.38 15.74
N ARG A 81 -8.38 -1.86 16.19
CA ARG A 81 -7.47 -1.08 15.36
C ARG A 81 -6.87 -1.92 14.23
N ILE A 82 -6.47 -3.17 14.53
CA ILE A 82 -6.01 -4.13 13.54
C ILE A 82 -7.13 -4.44 12.54
N GLY A 83 -8.34 -4.73 13.00
CA GLY A 83 -9.50 -5.00 12.14
C GLY A 83 -9.84 -3.81 11.24
N ALA A 84 -9.91 -2.60 11.80
CA ALA A 84 -10.13 -1.37 11.04
C ALA A 84 -9.04 -1.13 9.98
N SER A 85 -7.77 -1.39 10.32
CA SER A 85 -6.66 -1.27 9.37
C SER A 85 -6.79 -2.25 8.20
N GLN A 86 -7.21 -3.48 8.48
CA GLN A 86 -7.44 -4.51 7.46
C GLN A 86 -8.61 -4.16 6.53
N VAL A 87 -9.70 -3.62 7.09
CA VAL A 87 -10.90 -3.20 6.34
C VAL A 87 -10.57 -2.02 5.42
N LEU A 88 -9.93 -0.97 5.95
CA LEU A 88 -9.47 0.16 5.12
C LEU A 88 -8.50 -0.28 4.03
N GLY A 89 -7.61 -1.23 4.35
CA GLY A 89 -6.74 -1.88 3.38
C GLY A 89 -7.46 -2.57 2.21
N ARG A 90 -8.75 -2.90 2.36
CA ARG A 90 -9.57 -3.51 1.30
C ARG A 90 -10.39 -2.48 0.50
N MET A 91 -10.06 -1.19 0.62
CA MET A 91 -10.63 -0.10 -0.17
C MET A 91 -9.57 0.45 -1.16
N PRO A 92 -9.21 -0.32 -2.21
CA PRO A 92 -8.10 0.03 -3.10
C PRO A 92 -8.34 1.37 -3.81
N GLY A 93 -7.30 2.19 -3.91
CA GLY A 93 -7.32 3.49 -4.56
C GLY A 93 -8.08 4.59 -3.82
N LEU A 94 -8.72 4.31 -2.67
CA LEU A 94 -9.52 5.29 -1.95
C LEU A 94 -8.65 6.22 -1.10
N ALA A 95 -8.63 7.52 -1.46
CA ALA A 95 -7.79 8.52 -0.81
C ALA A 95 -8.11 8.66 0.69
N GLU A 96 -9.38 8.61 1.07
CA GLU A 96 -9.84 8.73 2.46
C GLU A 96 -9.39 7.55 3.31
N ALA A 97 -9.34 6.34 2.73
CA ALA A 97 -8.81 5.16 3.43
C ALA A 97 -7.30 5.30 3.68
N ALA A 98 -6.56 5.79 2.68
CA ALA A 98 -5.14 6.10 2.85
C ALA A 98 -4.91 7.16 3.93
N GLN A 99 -5.63 8.28 3.88
CA GLN A 99 -5.52 9.37 4.85
C GLN A 99 -5.85 8.91 6.28
N ALA A 100 -6.90 8.09 6.46
CA ALA A 100 -7.25 7.53 7.76
C ALA A 100 -6.11 6.68 8.34
N LEU A 101 -5.51 5.80 7.52
CA LEU A 101 -4.37 4.99 7.92
C LEU A 101 -3.12 5.85 8.23
N HIS A 102 -2.84 6.88 7.41
CA HIS A 102 -1.71 7.80 7.62
C HIS A 102 -1.82 8.52 8.96
N ALA A 103 -2.98 9.10 9.25
CA ALA A 103 -3.23 9.83 10.50
C ALA A 103 -3.11 8.95 11.74
N ALA A 104 -3.37 7.64 11.61
CA ALA A 104 -3.32 6.69 12.70
C ALA A 104 -1.92 6.14 13.01
N LEU A 105 -0.92 6.34 12.14
CA LEU A 105 0.44 5.83 12.36
C LEU A 105 1.07 6.35 13.66
N LYS A 106 1.02 7.67 13.89
CA LYS A 106 1.67 8.30 15.05
C LYS A 106 1.01 7.91 16.39
N PRO A 107 -0.33 7.93 16.54
CA PRO A 107 -0.99 7.42 17.74
C PRO A 107 -0.66 5.97 18.09
N ASN A 108 -0.28 5.15 17.10
CA ASN A 108 -0.03 3.71 17.26
C ASN A 108 1.45 3.33 17.20
N GLU A 109 2.38 4.29 17.29
CA GLU A 109 3.81 4.02 17.08
C GLU A 109 4.45 3.06 18.10
N LYS A 110 3.79 2.85 19.25
CA LYS A 110 4.24 1.94 20.31
C LYS A 110 3.58 0.56 20.26
N ASP A 111 2.58 0.37 19.39
CA ASP A 111 1.86 -0.90 19.23
C ASP A 111 2.27 -1.54 17.90
N GLU A 112 3.30 -2.39 17.95
CA GLU A 112 3.92 -2.97 16.77
C GLU A 112 2.94 -3.78 15.91
N LYS A 113 2.02 -4.53 16.52
CA LYS A 113 1.04 -5.34 15.79
C LYS A 113 0.03 -4.48 15.06
N THR A 114 -0.46 -3.42 15.72
CA THR A 114 -1.34 -2.45 15.07
C THR A 114 -0.62 -1.73 13.95
N LEU A 115 0.62 -1.31 14.19
CA LEU A 115 1.44 -0.62 13.21
C LEU A 115 1.74 -1.48 11.98
N GLN A 116 2.05 -2.77 12.18
CA GLN A 116 2.20 -3.74 11.08
C GLN A 116 0.92 -3.83 10.23
N ALA A 117 -0.25 -3.92 10.88
CA ALA A 117 -1.53 -3.97 10.19
C ALA A 117 -1.82 -2.68 9.41
N MET A 118 -1.46 -1.51 9.95
CA MET A 118 -1.60 -0.21 9.28
C MET A 118 -0.72 -0.12 8.03
N PHE A 119 0.55 -0.49 8.11
CA PHE A 119 1.43 -0.50 6.94
C PHE A 119 0.97 -1.49 5.86
N ALA A 120 0.52 -2.68 6.26
CA ALA A 120 -0.10 -3.62 5.34
C ALA A 120 -1.39 -3.06 4.72
N GLY A 121 -2.19 -2.32 5.49
CA GLY A 121 -3.36 -1.58 4.99
C GLY A 121 -2.97 -0.54 3.94
N ILE A 122 -1.98 0.31 4.25
CA ILE A 122 -1.48 1.36 3.35
C ILE A 122 -1.01 0.78 2.02
N ALA A 123 -0.25 -0.31 2.08
CA ALA A 123 0.22 -1.04 0.91
C ALA A 123 -0.92 -1.54 0.03
N ARG A 124 -1.98 -2.10 0.64
CA ARG A 124 -3.14 -2.64 -0.10
C ARG A 124 -4.08 -1.56 -0.64
N VAL A 125 -4.24 -0.43 0.07
CA VAL A 125 -4.93 0.73 -0.49
C VAL A 125 -4.21 1.20 -1.75
N GLY A 126 -2.87 1.19 -1.75
CA GLY A 126 -2.10 1.42 -2.98
C GLY A 126 -2.16 2.87 -3.47
N HIS A 127 -2.55 3.83 -2.64
CA HIS A 127 -2.72 5.23 -3.06
C HIS A 127 -1.36 5.97 -3.07
N LEU A 128 -1.09 6.73 -4.15
CA LEU A 128 0.19 7.42 -4.39
C LEU A 128 0.64 8.33 -3.23
N SER A 129 -0.30 9.00 -2.56
CA SER A 129 0.03 9.88 -1.40
C SER A 129 0.77 9.14 -0.27
N SER A 130 0.65 7.82 -0.22
CA SER A 130 1.33 6.99 0.78
C SER A 130 2.83 6.98 0.62
N VAL A 131 3.37 7.18 -0.60
CA VAL A 131 4.82 7.15 -0.84
C VAL A 131 5.54 8.20 0.02
N ALA A 132 5.05 9.44 0.02
CA ALA A 132 5.65 10.53 0.79
C ALA A 132 5.55 10.28 2.31
N VAL A 133 4.41 9.76 2.78
CA VAL A 133 4.19 9.46 4.20
C VAL A 133 5.10 8.34 4.68
N LEU A 134 5.23 7.25 3.92
CA LEU A 134 6.12 6.14 4.27
C LEU A 134 7.59 6.56 4.23
N ARG A 135 7.99 7.37 3.24
CA ARG A 135 9.34 7.95 3.18
C ARG A 135 9.65 8.78 4.41
N ALA A 136 8.76 9.72 4.77
CA ALA A 136 8.93 10.56 5.94
C ALA A 136 9.01 9.72 7.23
N TRP A 137 8.14 8.71 7.38
CA TRP A 137 8.15 7.80 8.52
C TRP A 137 9.51 7.11 8.71
N ILE A 138 10.10 6.63 7.61
CA ILE A 138 11.41 5.99 7.62
C ILE A 138 12.49 7.03 7.94
N ASP A 139 12.53 8.16 7.23
CA ASP A 139 13.56 9.20 7.39
C ASP A 139 13.66 9.70 8.85
N ASP A 140 12.51 10.05 9.46
CA ASP A 140 12.40 10.49 10.86
C ASP A 140 12.98 9.48 11.86
N ARG A 141 12.98 8.19 11.49
CA ARG A 141 13.38 7.06 12.32
C ARG A 141 14.79 6.59 12.04
N LEU A 142 15.31 6.83 10.85
CA LEU A 142 16.70 6.53 10.51
C LEU A 142 17.68 7.50 11.18
N ASP A 143 17.23 8.66 11.66
CA ASP A 143 18.06 9.63 12.39
C ASP A 143 18.25 9.28 13.88
N LEU A 144 17.48 8.32 14.40
CA LEU A 144 17.62 7.82 15.77
C LEU A 144 18.84 6.90 15.85
N ARG A 145 19.97 7.43 16.33
CA ARG A 145 21.31 6.80 16.32
C ARG A 145 21.42 5.48 17.10
N ASP A 146 20.46 5.13 17.96
CA ASP A 146 20.56 4.03 18.93
C ASP A 146 19.26 3.21 19.09
N SER A 147 18.72 2.63 18.02
CA SER A 147 17.70 1.59 18.22
C SER A 147 17.89 0.45 17.24
N ASP A 148 18.34 -0.68 17.78
CA ASP A 148 18.51 -1.92 17.02
C ASP A 148 17.22 -2.41 16.35
N GLU A 149 16.06 -1.89 16.78
CA GLU A 149 14.77 -2.08 16.14
C GLU A 149 13.93 -0.80 16.30
N VAL A 150 13.94 0.11 15.32
CA VAL A 150 12.91 1.16 15.30
C VAL A 150 11.60 0.50 14.85
N PRO A 151 10.54 0.46 15.69
CA PRO A 151 9.30 -0.19 15.33
C PRO A 151 8.73 0.40 14.03
N GLY A 152 8.33 -0.49 13.13
CA GLY A 152 7.67 -0.13 11.87
C GLY A 152 8.57 0.30 10.71
N VAL A 153 9.89 0.50 10.87
CA VAL A 153 10.75 0.82 9.70
C VAL A 153 10.75 -0.31 8.68
N GLY A 154 10.84 -1.57 9.13
CA GLY A 154 10.73 -2.73 8.25
C GLY A 154 9.39 -2.78 7.50
N TYR A 155 8.29 -2.60 8.22
CA TYR A 155 6.95 -2.61 7.64
C TYR A 155 6.72 -1.43 6.67
N ALA A 156 7.31 -0.26 6.92
CA ALA A 156 7.24 0.88 6.01
C ALA A 156 8.01 0.63 4.71
N PHE A 157 9.21 0.03 4.77
CA PHE A 157 9.92 -0.43 3.58
C PHE A 157 9.11 -1.48 2.82
N ASP A 158 8.52 -2.43 3.54
CA ASP A 158 7.67 -3.43 2.91
C ASP A 158 6.49 -2.79 2.19
N ALA A 159 5.82 -1.84 2.84
CA ALA A 159 4.70 -1.12 2.26
C ALA A 159 5.11 -0.33 1.00
N LEU A 160 6.24 0.39 1.02
CA LEU A 160 6.79 1.04 -0.18
C LEU A 160 7.00 0.03 -1.31
N GLY A 161 7.53 -1.15 -0.98
CA GLY A 161 7.75 -2.25 -1.91
C GLY A 161 6.47 -2.82 -2.56
N TYR A 162 5.30 -2.64 -1.93
CA TYR A 162 4.01 -3.14 -2.42
C TYR A 162 3.13 -2.06 -3.06
N LEU A 163 3.45 -0.77 -2.88
CA LEU A 163 2.68 0.34 -3.44
C LEU A 163 2.71 0.40 -4.97
N LYS A 164 3.72 -0.20 -5.62
CA LYS A 164 3.92 -0.25 -7.07
C LYS A 164 4.00 1.12 -7.77
N TRP A 165 4.25 2.22 -7.06
CA TRP A 165 4.49 3.51 -7.74
C TRP A 165 5.96 3.66 -8.11
N LYS A 166 6.23 4.27 -9.26
CA LYS A 166 7.58 4.68 -9.68
C LYS A 166 8.26 5.54 -8.60
N ALA A 167 7.49 6.45 -8.00
CA ALA A 167 7.91 7.27 -6.88
C ALA A 167 8.35 6.45 -5.65
N SER A 168 7.88 5.22 -5.46
CA SER A 168 8.36 4.34 -4.38
C SER A 168 9.81 3.93 -4.58
N VAL A 169 10.22 3.62 -5.82
CA VAL A 169 11.63 3.30 -6.13
C VAL A 169 12.52 4.50 -5.83
N GLU A 170 12.13 5.67 -6.30
CA GLU A 170 12.85 6.93 -6.07
C GLU A 170 12.95 7.27 -4.59
N ALA A 171 11.86 7.10 -3.82
CA ALA A 171 11.85 7.30 -2.39
C ALA A 171 12.82 6.35 -1.65
N ILE A 172 12.85 5.06 -2.02
CA ILE A 172 13.77 4.09 -1.42
C ILE A 172 15.22 4.44 -1.74
N LEU A 173 15.53 4.79 -2.99
CA LEU A 173 16.88 5.18 -3.42
C LEU A 173 17.35 6.44 -2.70
N ASP A 174 16.48 7.44 -2.54
CA ASP A 174 16.80 8.66 -1.81
C ASP A 174 17.13 8.39 -0.33
N LEU A 175 16.32 7.57 0.35
CA LEU A 175 16.53 7.18 1.76
C LEU A 175 17.89 6.54 2.00
N VAL A 176 18.33 5.65 1.10
CA VAL A 176 19.63 4.98 1.25
C VAL A 176 20.82 5.90 0.93
N ASN A 177 20.60 6.94 0.12
CA ASN A 177 21.66 7.86 -0.31
C ASN A 177 21.97 8.94 0.69
N LYS A 178 20.94 9.50 1.30
CA LYS A 178 21.07 10.53 2.33
C LYS A 178 21.99 10.07 3.47
N LYS A 179 22.00 8.77 3.77
CA LYS A 179 22.82 8.15 4.84
C LYS A 179 24.25 7.79 4.45
N LYS A 180 24.62 7.85 3.16
CA LYS A 180 26.02 7.78 2.69
C LYS A 180 26.77 9.11 2.92
N VAL A 181 26.06 10.23 2.95
CA VAL A 181 26.65 11.58 3.10
C VAL A 181 26.87 11.97 4.56
N SER A 182 26.10 11.42 5.51
CA SER A 182 26.24 11.70 6.94
C SER A 182 27.16 10.68 7.64
N GLY A 183 28.47 10.91 7.61
CA GLY A 183 29.42 10.35 8.59
C GLY A 183 30.27 9.17 8.11
N GLU A 184 31.39 9.50 7.45
CA GLU A 184 32.65 8.78 7.57
C GLU A 184 33.12 8.82 9.03
N HIS A 185 32.62 7.94 9.89
CA HIS A 185 33.33 7.53 11.09
C HIS A 185 33.41 6.01 11.06
N ALA A 186 34.52 5.54 10.50
CA ALA A 186 34.91 4.15 10.42
C ALA A 186 35.16 3.61 11.84
N GLY A 187 34.11 3.15 12.50
CA GLY A 187 34.22 2.50 13.80
C GLY A 187 32.86 1.97 14.25
N SER A 188 32.66 0.65 14.14
CA SER A 188 31.60 -0.12 14.83
C SER A 188 30.12 0.16 14.53
N GLY A 189 29.75 1.01 13.55
CA GLY A 189 28.36 1.33 13.20
C GLY A 189 27.69 0.48 12.09
N GLY A 190 28.30 -0.63 11.67
CA GLY A 190 27.95 -1.33 10.41
C GLY A 190 26.62 -2.09 10.40
N GLY A 191 26.16 -2.62 11.54
CA GLY A 191 25.02 -3.54 11.60
C GLY A 191 23.69 -2.89 11.17
N TYR A 192 23.39 -1.70 11.69
CA TYR A 192 22.13 -1.02 11.38
C TYR A 192 22.04 -0.56 9.93
N LYS A 193 23.09 0.08 9.39
CA LYS A 193 23.13 0.50 7.98
C LYS A 193 22.97 -0.69 7.04
N GLN A 194 23.56 -1.84 7.38
CA GLN A 194 23.40 -3.08 6.60
C GLN A 194 21.97 -3.64 6.68
N LYS A 195 21.31 -3.61 7.85
CA LYS A 195 19.90 -4.02 8.01
C LYS A 195 18.97 -3.14 7.17
N VAL A 196 19.16 -1.82 7.18
CA VAL A 196 18.38 -0.86 6.37
C VAL A 196 18.62 -1.09 4.88
N ALA A 197 19.88 -1.27 4.46
CA ALA A 197 20.23 -1.57 3.07
C ALA A 197 19.55 -2.85 2.56
N LYS A 198 19.54 -3.93 3.36
CA LYS A 198 18.84 -5.18 3.02
C LYS A 198 17.34 -5.01 2.87
N ARG A 199 16.70 -4.19 3.72
CA ARG A 199 15.26 -3.89 3.63
C ARG A 199 14.94 -3.07 2.39
N ALA A 200 15.76 -2.06 2.10
CA ALA A 200 15.65 -1.25 0.89
C ALA A 200 15.79 -2.11 -0.36
N GLU A 201 16.81 -2.97 -0.41
CA GLU A 201 17.01 -3.93 -1.51
C GLU A 201 15.80 -4.85 -1.69
N ALA A 202 15.31 -5.48 -0.61
CA ALA A 202 14.14 -6.35 -0.70
C ALA A 202 12.90 -5.64 -1.26
N ALA A 203 12.69 -4.37 -0.89
CA ALA A 203 11.61 -3.55 -1.44
C ALA A 203 11.83 -3.20 -2.92
N LEU A 204 13.07 -2.90 -3.34
CA LEU A 204 13.42 -2.62 -4.73
C LEU A 204 13.25 -3.85 -5.64
N VAL A 205 13.72 -5.02 -5.19
CA VAL A 205 13.50 -6.30 -5.87
C VAL A 205 12.00 -6.54 -6.09
N ARG A 206 11.19 -6.32 -5.05
CA ARG A 206 9.74 -6.51 -5.11
C ARG A 206 9.05 -5.56 -6.11
N LEU A 207 9.46 -4.30 -6.16
CA LEU A 207 8.88 -3.31 -7.07
C LEU A 207 9.25 -3.55 -8.54
N THR A 208 10.50 -3.91 -8.78
CA THR A 208 11.08 -3.93 -10.13
C THR A 208 11.07 -5.32 -10.76
N GLY A 209 11.06 -6.37 -9.93
CA GLY A 209 11.31 -7.75 -10.33
C GLY A 209 12.76 -8.01 -10.74
N GLN A 210 13.67 -7.07 -10.52
CA GLN A 210 15.10 -7.19 -10.81
C GLN A 210 15.76 -8.06 -9.73
N GLU A 211 16.74 -8.87 -10.13
CA GLU A 211 17.57 -9.63 -9.19
C GLU A 211 18.33 -8.70 -8.22
N PRO A 212 18.56 -9.12 -6.97
CA PRO A 212 19.26 -8.32 -5.98
C PRO A 212 20.67 -7.93 -6.47
N PHE A 213 21.12 -6.74 -6.07
CA PHE A 213 22.46 -6.26 -6.37
C PHE A 213 23.27 -6.23 -5.08
N ASN A 214 24.51 -6.71 -5.12
CA ASN A 214 25.39 -6.65 -3.95
C ASN A 214 25.77 -5.23 -3.51
N ASP A 215 25.33 -4.19 -4.22
CA ASP A 215 25.57 -2.77 -3.92
C ASP A 215 24.36 -1.89 -4.30
N LEU A 216 24.00 -0.97 -3.41
CA LEU A 216 22.95 0.03 -3.62
C LEU A 216 23.32 1.11 -4.66
N GLU A 217 24.60 1.34 -4.96
CA GLU A 217 24.95 2.21 -6.11
C GLU A 217 24.51 1.58 -7.43
N LEU A 218 24.62 0.25 -7.57
CA LEU A 218 24.17 -0.46 -8.77
C LEU A 218 22.66 -0.31 -8.98
N TRP A 219 21.88 -0.24 -7.89
CA TRP A 219 20.44 0.04 -7.97
C TRP A 219 20.15 1.42 -8.59
N LYS A 220 20.94 2.45 -8.30
CA LYS A 220 20.75 3.77 -8.92
C LYS A 220 21.10 3.77 -10.39
N ASP A 221 22.23 3.17 -10.74
CA ASP A 221 22.70 3.11 -12.11
C ASP A 221 21.73 2.31 -12.97
N TRP A 222 21.21 1.22 -12.42
CA TRP A 222 20.14 0.44 -13.03
C TRP A 222 18.88 1.29 -13.19
N TRP A 223 18.41 1.96 -12.13
CA TRP A 223 17.21 2.79 -12.21
C TRP A 223 17.35 3.93 -13.23
N LYS A 224 18.51 4.60 -13.29
CA LYS A 224 18.77 5.65 -14.29
C LYS A 224 18.62 5.15 -15.73
N LYS A 225 18.97 3.88 -15.99
CA LYS A 225 18.85 3.25 -17.31
C LYS A 225 17.44 2.76 -17.61
N HIS A 226 16.73 2.28 -16.59
CA HIS A 226 15.47 1.55 -16.75
C HIS A 226 14.23 2.32 -16.29
N ALA A 227 14.35 3.47 -15.63
CA ALA A 227 13.19 4.20 -15.11
C ALA A 227 12.17 4.59 -16.19
N ARG A 228 12.60 4.69 -17.46
CA ARG A 228 11.72 4.96 -18.61
C ARG A 228 10.91 3.75 -19.05
N ASP A 229 11.31 2.55 -18.67
CA ASP A 229 10.64 1.28 -18.99
C ASP A 229 9.43 1.02 -18.06
N PHE A 230 9.25 1.87 -17.05
CA PHE A 230 8.16 1.79 -16.07
C PHE A 230 7.22 2.99 -16.21
N ASN A 231 5.93 2.70 -16.32
CA ASN A 231 4.87 3.68 -16.14
C ASN A 231 4.79 4.13 -14.67
N GLU A 232 4.01 5.18 -14.40
CA GLU A 232 3.91 5.76 -13.05
C GLU A 232 3.38 4.77 -12.00
N ASP A 233 2.38 3.94 -12.35
CA ASP A 233 1.73 3.01 -11.42
C ASP A 233 2.35 1.60 -11.36
N MET A 234 3.43 1.36 -12.12
CA MET A 234 4.18 0.09 -12.30
C MET A 234 3.33 -1.19 -12.36
N THR A 235 2.02 -1.09 -12.64
CA THR A 235 1.10 -2.23 -12.65
C THR A 235 1.15 -3.00 -13.97
N ALA A 236 1.63 -2.35 -15.03
CA ALA A 236 1.91 -2.93 -16.33
C ALA A 236 3.31 -2.48 -16.81
N ARG A 237 4.14 -3.44 -17.25
CA ARG A 237 5.36 -3.10 -18.01
C ARG A 237 4.93 -2.58 -19.38
N GLU A 238 5.37 -1.38 -19.77
CA GLU A 238 5.25 -0.96 -21.16
C GLU A 238 6.07 -1.95 -22.00
N LYS A 239 5.40 -2.61 -22.96
CA LYS A 239 6.01 -3.63 -23.82
C LYS A 239 6.85 -3.00 -24.92
#